data_AF-A0A2N6D7X7-F1
#
_entry.id   AF-A0A2N6D7X7-F1
#
_cell.length_a   1.000
_cell.length_b   1.000
_cell.length_c   1.000
_cell.angle_alpha   90.00
_cell.angle_beta   90.00
_cell.angle_gamma   90.00
#
_symmetry.space_group_name_H-M   'P 1'
#
loop_
_entity.id
_entity.type
_entity.pdbx_description
1 polymer ?
#
loop_
_entity_poly.entity_id
_entity_poly.type
_entity_poly.pdbx_seq_one_letter_code
_entity_poly.pdbx_strand_id
1 'polypeptide(L)'
;MYTEAISSDLNYTKNESKRLEKACQEFEALFMAKMFASMREATQDGGLIKKGMGEEIFTEMMDTEIAKQSSEGEGMGLSKMLYDSMSKHLHGVDGNNFPGGKNSIGTSSQFLDLQSKMNGTNVASSINEKL
;
A
#
# COMPACT_ATOMS: atom_id res chain seq x y z
N MET A 1 11.63 -5.48 -31.17
CA MET A 1 10.19 -5.76 -31.07
C MET A 1 9.76 -6.13 -29.65
N TYR A 2 10.51 -6.96 -28.89
CA TYR A 2 10.16 -7.26 -27.48
C TYR A 2 10.53 -6.17 -26.46
N THR A 3 11.49 -5.29 -26.80
CA THR A 3 11.96 -4.24 -25.89
C THR A 3 10.99 -3.06 -25.76
N GLU A 4 10.19 -2.77 -26.79
CA GLU A 4 9.22 -1.67 -26.76
C GLU A 4 7.98 -1.99 -25.92
N ALA A 5 7.47 -3.23 -25.97
CA ALA A 5 6.30 -3.67 -25.23
C ALA A 5 6.54 -3.67 -23.69
N ILE A 6 7.69 -4.18 -23.24
CA ILE A 6 8.05 -4.16 -21.81
C ILE A 6 8.20 -2.71 -21.29
N SER A 7 8.67 -1.80 -22.16
CA SER A 7 8.85 -0.40 -21.80
C SER A 7 7.54 0.37 -21.67
N SER A 8 6.49 0.00 -22.42
CA SER A 8 5.16 0.61 -22.31
C SER A 8 4.41 0.16 -21.07
N ASP A 9 4.45 -1.14 -20.75
CA ASP A 9 3.75 -1.69 -19.58
C ASP A 9 4.34 -1.16 -18.27
N LEU A 10 5.68 -1.05 -18.18
CA LEU A 10 6.36 -0.46 -17.03
C LEU A 10 5.97 1.02 -16.82
N ASN A 11 5.77 1.78 -17.91
CA ASN A 11 5.33 3.17 -17.84
C ASN A 11 3.87 3.30 -17.42
N TYR A 12 2.99 2.40 -17.88
CA TYR A 12 1.58 2.38 -17.50
C TYR A 12 1.41 2.15 -15.99
N THR A 13 2.02 1.09 -15.44
CA THR A 13 1.95 0.77 -14.00
C THR A 13 2.59 1.85 -13.14
N LYS A 14 3.67 2.50 -13.61
CA LYS A 14 4.30 3.63 -12.90
C LYS A 14 3.38 4.86 -12.85
N ASN A 15 2.62 5.12 -13.92
CA ASN A 15 1.65 6.22 -13.95
C ASN A 15 0.45 5.93 -13.05
N GLU A 16 -0.04 4.70 -12.99
CA GLU A 16 -1.14 4.33 -12.10
C GLU A 16 -0.74 4.39 -10.63
N SER A 17 0.45 3.90 -10.29
CA SER A 17 0.97 3.96 -8.92
C SER A 17 1.09 5.40 -8.42
N LYS A 18 1.62 6.31 -9.24
CA LYS A 18 1.70 7.74 -8.92
C LYS A 18 0.33 8.40 -8.77
N ARG A 19 -0.65 8.01 -9.58
CA ARG A 19 -2.01 8.52 -9.48
C ARG A 19 -2.69 8.05 -8.20
N LEU A 20 -2.46 6.79 -7.80
CA LEU A 20 -2.95 6.27 -6.53
C LEU A 20 -2.33 7.01 -5.35
N GLU A 21 -1.00 7.17 -5.35
CA GLU A 21 -0.27 7.90 -4.29
C GLU A 21 -0.84 9.32 -4.11
N LYS A 22 -1.00 10.05 -5.21
CA LYS A 22 -1.59 11.40 -5.20
C LYS A 22 -3.02 11.41 -4.67
N ALA A 23 -3.86 10.46 -5.09
CA ALA A 23 -5.23 10.36 -4.61
C ALA A 23 -5.29 10.07 -3.09
N CYS A 24 -4.39 9.23 -2.58
CA CYS A 24 -4.27 8.94 -1.16
C CYS A 24 -3.83 10.18 -0.36
N GLN A 25 -2.90 10.99 -0.88
CA GLN A 25 -2.49 12.27 -0.28
C GLN A 25 -3.63 13.28 -0.24
N GLU A 26 -4.35 13.46 -1.35
CA GLU A 26 -5.51 14.34 -1.43
C GLU A 26 -6.62 13.91 -0.46
N PHE A 27 -6.83 12.60 -0.29
CA PHE A 27 -7.77 12.08 0.69
C PHE A 27 -7.36 12.39 2.14
N GLU A 28 -6.07 12.24 2.46
CA GLU A 28 -5.53 12.61 3.77
C GLU A 28 -5.75 14.09 4.07
N ALA A 29 -5.52 14.98 3.11
CA ALA A 29 -5.82 16.41 3.25
C ALA A 29 -7.31 16.66 3.57
N LEU A 30 -8.22 16.04 2.81
CA LEU A 30 -9.66 16.17 3.04
C LEU A 30 -10.08 15.64 4.41
N PHE A 31 -9.51 14.52 4.83
CA PHE A 31 -9.77 13.94 6.14
C PHE A 31 -9.31 14.86 7.27
N MET A 32 -8.09 15.43 7.17
CA MET A 32 -7.59 16.40 8.15
C MET A 32 -8.46 17.65 8.22
N ALA A 33 -8.88 18.20 7.07
CA ALA A 33 -9.79 19.34 7.04
C ALA A 33 -11.12 19.02 7.75
N LYS A 34 -11.68 17.82 7.51
CA LYS A 34 -12.90 17.39 8.21
C LYS A 34 -12.67 17.18 9.70
N MET A 35 -11.51 16.67 10.09
CA MET A 35 -11.14 16.53 11.50
C MET A 35 -11.11 17.89 12.20
N PHE A 36 -10.48 18.91 11.61
CA PHE A 36 -10.47 20.27 12.15
C PHE A 36 -11.87 20.87 12.26
N ALA A 37 -12.71 20.67 11.24
CA ALA A 37 -14.12 21.08 11.29
C ALA A 37 -14.87 20.40 12.45
N SER A 38 -14.73 19.08 12.61
CA SER A 38 -15.38 18.34 13.69
C SER A 38 -14.86 18.71 15.08
N MET A 39 -13.57 19.04 15.23
CA MET A 39 -13.02 19.55 16.50
C MET A 39 -13.65 20.90 16.89
N ARG A 40 -13.93 21.77 15.91
CA ARG A 40 -14.64 23.03 16.15
C ARG A 40 -16.11 22.82 16.47
N GLU A 41 -16.81 21.97 15.72
CA GLU A 41 -18.21 21.60 16.02
C GLU A 41 -18.36 21.02 17.43
N ALA A 42 -17.38 20.22 17.89
CA ALA A 42 -17.37 19.64 19.22
C ALA A 42 -17.06 20.66 20.34
N THR A 43 -16.43 21.78 20.01
CA THR A 43 -16.16 22.85 20.98
C THR A 43 -17.38 23.75 21.06
N GLN A 44 -18.08 23.74 22.20
CA GLN A 44 -19.16 24.70 22.44
C GLN A 44 -18.61 26.12 22.35
N ASP A 45 -19.28 27.00 21.60
CA ASP A 45 -18.96 28.43 21.55
C ASP A 45 -19.27 29.06 22.92
N GLY A 46 -18.35 28.91 23.87
CA GLY A 46 -18.46 29.39 25.25
C GLY A 46 -18.07 30.86 25.45
N GLY A 47 -17.89 31.61 24.36
CA GLY A 47 -17.43 33.00 24.39
C GLY A 47 -18.57 34.00 24.55
N LEU A 48 -18.36 35.02 25.38
CA LEU A 48 -19.22 36.21 25.46
C LEU A 48 -19.26 37.01 24.13
N ILE A 49 -18.36 36.71 23.20
CA ILE A 49 -18.24 37.32 21.87
C ILE A 49 -18.67 36.28 20.82
N LYS A 50 -19.62 36.65 19.96
CA LYS A 50 -20.05 35.82 18.83
C LYS A 50 -18.98 35.84 17.75
N LYS A 51 -18.57 34.67 17.25
CA LYS A 51 -17.73 34.55 16.05
C LYS A 51 -18.44 35.16 14.85
N GLY A 52 -17.70 35.84 13.99
CA GLY A 52 -18.21 36.40 12.75
C GLY A 52 -18.14 35.40 11.59
N MET A 53 -19.06 35.49 10.63
CA MET A 53 -19.06 34.64 9.43
C MET A 53 -17.75 34.76 8.63
N GLY A 54 -17.12 35.94 8.62
CA GLY A 54 -15.82 36.13 7.96
C GLY A 54 -14.66 35.41 8.67
N GLU A 55 -14.72 35.31 10.00
CA GLU A 55 -13.72 34.58 10.80
C GLU A 55 -13.83 33.07 10.55
N GLU A 56 -15.06 32.56 10.49
CA GLU A 56 -15.35 31.15 10.17
C GLU A 56 -14.80 30.76 8.81
N ILE A 57 -15.15 31.50 7.75
CA ILE A 57 -14.69 31.23 6.39
C ILE A 57 -13.15 31.33 6.29
N PHE A 58 -12.55 32.35 6.91
CA PHE A 58 -11.09 32.48 6.91
C PHE A 58 -10.40 31.31 7.63
N THR A 59 -10.95 30.89 8.76
CA THR A 59 -10.43 29.75 9.53
C THR A 59 -10.53 28.47 8.71
N GLU A 60 -11.68 28.19 8.08
CA GLU A 60 -11.85 27.03 7.21
C GLU A 60 -10.85 26.99 6.04
N MET A 61 -10.62 28.13 5.39
CA MET A 61 -9.59 28.24 4.35
C MET A 61 -8.20 27.97 4.91
N MET A 62 -7.89 28.52 6.09
CA MET A 62 -6.60 28.29 6.76
C MET A 62 -6.37 26.82 7.07
N ASP A 63 -7.37 26.12 7.63
CA ASP A 63 -7.24 24.71 7.96
C ASP A 63 -7.11 23.84 6.72
N THR A 64 -7.80 24.20 5.64
CA THR A 64 -7.69 23.50 4.36
C THR A 64 -6.26 23.58 3.82
N GLU A 65 -5.63 24.76 3.91
CA GLU A 65 -4.23 24.92 3.46
C GLU A 65 -3.25 24.19 4.37
N ILE A 66 -3.47 24.25 5.70
CA ILE A 66 -2.67 23.49 6.67
C ILE A 66 -2.78 21.99 6.41
N ALA A 67 -4.00 21.48 6.18
CA ALA A 67 -4.26 20.08 5.89
C ALA A 67 -3.57 19.64 4.60
N LYS A 68 -3.65 20.46 3.54
CA LYS A 68 -2.99 20.21 2.26
C LYS A 68 -1.46 20.18 2.42
N GLN A 69 -0.87 21.20 3.04
CA GLN A 69 0.57 21.25 3.25
C GLN A 69 1.07 20.09 4.13
N SER A 70 0.28 19.69 5.13
CA SER A 70 0.60 18.55 5.99
C SER A 70 0.58 17.23 5.21
N SER A 71 -0.37 17.06 4.27
CA SER A 71 -0.49 15.86 3.43
C SER A 71 0.61 15.69 2.38
N GLU A 72 1.26 16.78 1.95
CA GLU A 72 2.39 16.76 1.02
C GLU A 72 3.71 16.33 1.71
N GLY A 73 3.79 16.49 3.03
CA GLY A 73 4.91 16.07 3.87
C GLY A 73 4.75 14.65 4.42
N GLU A 74 5.26 14.41 5.65
CA GLU A 74 5.09 13.13 6.34
C GLU A 74 3.66 12.94 6.91
N GLY A 75 2.93 14.05 7.09
CA GLY A 75 1.51 14.05 7.48
C GLY A 75 1.22 13.24 8.75
N MET A 76 0.04 12.62 8.77
CA MET A 76 -0.36 11.63 9.78
C MET A 76 -0.10 10.18 9.30
N GLY A 77 0.43 10.01 8.08
CA GLY A 77 0.76 8.71 7.50
C GLY A 77 -0.43 7.90 6.99
N LEU A 78 -1.63 8.49 6.95
CA LEU A 78 -2.84 7.80 6.48
C LEU A 78 -2.76 7.52 4.98
N SER A 79 -2.27 8.47 4.18
CA SER A 79 -2.08 8.29 2.74
C SER A 79 -1.20 7.09 2.43
N LYS A 80 -0.11 6.90 3.19
CA LYS A 80 0.77 5.75 3.08
C LYS A 80 0.07 4.44 3.43
N MET A 81 -0.69 4.41 4.53
CA MET A 81 -1.46 3.22 4.91
C MET A 81 -2.50 2.85 3.84
N LEU A 82 -3.19 3.84 3.28
CA LEU A 82 -4.15 3.65 2.19
C LEU A 82 -3.47 3.16 0.92
N TYR A 83 -2.34 3.76 0.56
CA TYR A 83 -1.53 3.35 -0.57
C TYR A 83 -1.06 1.90 -0.42
N ASP A 84 -0.55 1.50 0.75
CA ASP A 84 -0.09 0.13 1.02
C ASP A 84 -1.24 -0.89 0.96
N SER A 85 -2.46 -0.48 1.31
CA SER A 85 -3.64 -1.34 1.19
C SER A 85 -4.12 -1.45 -0.26
N MET A 86 -4.11 -0.35 -1.02
CA MET A 86 -4.70 -0.28 -2.36
C MET A 86 -3.72 -0.65 -3.48
N SER A 87 -2.42 -0.42 -3.29
CA SER A 87 -1.37 -0.79 -4.25
C SER A 87 -1.31 -2.30 -4.49
N LYS A 88 -1.68 -3.10 -3.48
CA LYS A 88 -1.86 -4.56 -3.62
C LYS A 88 -2.95 -4.94 -4.61
N HIS A 89 -3.88 -4.02 -4.90
CA HIS A 89 -4.96 -4.21 -5.85
C HIS A 89 -4.68 -3.56 -7.22
N LEU A 90 -3.55 -2.85 -7.40
CA LEU A 90 -3.05 -2.46 -8.72
C LEU A 90 -2.46 -3.69 -9.44
N HIS A 91 -3.32 -4.61 -9.85
CA HIS A 91 -2.94 -5.67 -10.76
C HIS A 91 -2.95 -5.11 -12.18
N GLY A 92 -1.78 -5.00 -12.80
CA GLY A 92 -1.69 -4.91 -14.27
C GLY A 92 -2.12 -6.26 -14.84
N VAL A 93 -3.22 -6.27 -15.60
CA VAL A 93 -3.66 -7.32 -16.53
C VAL A 93 -3.31 -8.76 -16.12
N ASP A 94 -4.14 -9.40 -15.30
CA ASP A 94 -4.32 -10.85 -15.31
C ASP A 94 -5.76 -11.15 -14.87
N GLY A 95 -6.58 -11.64 -15.80
CA GLY A 95 -8.00 -11.93 -15.62
C GLY A 95 -8.33 -13.11 -14.70
N ASN A 96 -7.61 -13.28 -13.58
CA ASN A 96 -7.86 -14.31 -12.58
C ASN A 96 -7.62 -13.78 -11.16
N ASN A 97 -8.46 -12.83 -10.73
CA ASN A 97 -8.53 -12.38 -9.34
C ASN A 97 -9.31 -13.41 -8.49
N PHE A 98 -8.69 -14.56 -8.24
CA PHE A 98 -9.05 -15.42 -7.11
C PHE A 98 -7.90 -15.34 -6.10
N PRO A 99 -8.13 -15.00 -4.83
CA PRO A 99 -7.09 -14.98 -3.81
C PRO A 99 -6.62 -16.42 -3.53
N GLY A 100 -5.67 -16.89 -4.33
CA GLY A 100 -4.93 -18.12 -4.15
C GLY A 100 -3.86 -17.99 -3.08
N GLY A 101 -4.20 -17.40 -1.93
CA GLY A 101 -3.37 -17.50 -0.74
C GLY A 101 -3.39 -18.96 -0.26
N LYS A 102 -2.40 -19.74 -0.65
CA LYS A 102 -2.12 -21.05 -0.03
C LYS A 102 -0.63 -21.18 0.23
N ASN A 103 -0.28 -20.79 1.46
CA ASN A 103 0.67 -21.43 2.35
C ASN A 103 1.36 -22.65 1.75
N SER A 104 2.69 -22.68 1.82
CA SER A 104 3.58 -23.85 1.77
C SER A 104 2.88 -25.22 1.83
N ILE A 105 2.28 -25.66 0.73
CA ILE A 105 2.05 -27.08 0.50
C ILE A 105 3.38 -27.53 -0.07
N GLY A 106 4.17 -28.22 0.76
CA GLY A 106 5.54 -28.63 0.48
C GLY A 106 5.68 -28.99 -1.00
N THR A 107 6.53 -28.23 -1.70
CA THR A 107 6.76 -28.48 -3.11
C THR A 107 7.14 -29.95 -3.27
N SER A 108 6.70 -30.61 -4.35
CA SER A 108 7.03 -32.02 -4.58
C SER A 108 8.54 -32.28 -4.48
N SER A 109 9.36 -31.27 -4.79
CA SER A 109 10.80 -31.24 -4.55
C SER A 109 11.21 -31.31 -3.07
N GLN A 110 10.54 -30.59 -2.17
CA GLN A 110 10.78 -30.67 -0.72
C GLN A 110 10.35 -32.02 -0.13
N PHE A 111 9.26 -32.61 -0.62
CA PHE A 111 8.82 -33.95 -0.21
C PHE A 111 9.75 -35.05 -0.74
N LEU A 112 10.21 -34.94 -1.99
CA LEU A 112 11.22 -35.84 -2.56
C LEU A 112 12.56 -35.76 -1.79
N ASP A 113 12.96 -34.57 -1.36
CA ASP A 113 14.19 -34.36 -0.59
C ASP A 113 14.07 -34.87 0.87
N LEU A 114 12.86 -34.90 1.43
CA LEU A 114 12.58 -35.56 2.70
C LEU A 114 12.57 -37.09 2.55
N GLN A 115 12.01 -37.63 1.48
CA GLN A 115 12.04 -39.07 1.21
C GLN A 115 13.45 -39.59 0.95
N SER A 116 14.30 -38.85 0.23
CA SER A 116 15.71 -39.21 0.01
C SER A 116 16.51 -39.21 1.31
N LYS A 117 16.23 -38.27 2.21
CA LYS A 117 16.85 -38.19 3.55
C LYS A 117 16.34 -39.26 4.52
N MET A 118 15.08 -39.70 4.38
CA MET A 118 14.49 -40.73 5.26
C MET A 118 14.78 -42.16 4.80
N ASN A 119 14.86 -42.42 3.48
CA ASN A 119 15.27 -43.71 2.94
C ASN A 119 16.79 -43.73 2.76
N GLY A 120 17.52 -43.87 3.87
CA GLY A 120 18.98 -43.84 3.89
C GLY A 120 19.63 -44.77 2.86
N THR A 121 20.12 -44.19 1.76
CA THR A 121 21.04 -44.85 0.81
C THR A 121 22.47 -44.43 1.11
N ASN A 122 23.01 -44.96 2.20
CA ASN A 122 24.42 -45.33 2.28
C ASN A 122 24.56 -46.75 1.74
N VAL A 123 24.43 -46.97 0.42
CA VAL A 123 24.86 -48.21 -0.27
C VAL A 123 24.81 -48.01 -1.79
N ALA A 124 25.72 -47.22 -2.37
CA ALA A 124 26.01 -47.30 -3.82
C ALA A 124 27.30 -46.62 -4.30
N SER A 125 28.01 -45.82 -3.49
CA SER A 125 29.21 -45.09 -3.97
C SER A 125 30.56 -45.63 -3.50
N SER A 126 30.64 -46.78 -2.82
CA SER A 126 31.90 -47.32 -2.31
C SER A 126 32.42 -48.61 -3.01
N ILE A 127 32.07 -48.88 -4.27
CA ILE A 127 32.59 -50.09 -4.97
C ILE A 127 33.16 -49.80 -6.37
N ASN A 128 33.92 -48.71 -6.56
CA ASN A 128 34.79 -48.67 -7.74
C ASN A 128 36.10 -47.89 -7.54
N GLU A 129 36.84 -48.22 -6.49
CA GLU A 129 38.22 -47.79 -6.35
C GLU A 129 39.06 -48.87 -5.66
N LYS A 130 39.14 -50.06 -6.28
CA LYS A 130 40.29 -50.99 -6.23
C LYS A 130 39.94 -52.30 -6.93
N LEU A 131 40.29 -52.37 -8.21
CA LEU A 131 40.86 -53.54 -8.89
C LEU A 131 41.47 -53.08 -10.21
#